data_AF-A0A1Q6YFQ6-F1
#
_entry.id   AF-A0A1Q6YFQ6-F1
#
_cell.length_a   1.000
_cell.length_b   1.000
_cell.length_c   1.000
_cell.angle_alpha   90.00
_cell.angle_beta   90.00
_cell.angle_gamma   90.00
#
_symmetry.space_group_name_H-M   'P 1'
#
loop_
_entity.id
_entity.type
_entity.pdbx_description
1 polymer ?
#
loop_
_entity_poly.entity_id
_entity_poly.type
_entity_poly.pdbx_seq_one_letter_code
_entity_poly.pdbx_strand_id
1 'polypeptide(L)' 'MSGFVLHPDALADLDEIWEFIAGDNLTAADGVLEEIYERLVLLSPFRKLATAAPILLHGRFVFSPCRIF' A
#
# COMPACT_ATOMS: atom_id res chain seq x y z
N MET A 1 -1.80 0.52 -17.04
CA MET A 1 -0.84 1.59 -16.70
C MET A 1 -1.45 2.39 -15.56
N SER A 2 -0.98 2.13 -14.34
CA SER A 2 -1.58 2.53 -13.07
C SER A 2 -1.54 4.05 -12.87
N GLY A 3 -2.62 4.63 -12.34
CA GLY A 3 -2.71 6.05 -11.98
C GLY A 3 -1.93 6.43 -10.71
N PHE A 4 -0.95 5.63 -10.29
CA PHE A 4 -0.13 5.86 -9.09
C PHE A 4 1.24 5.19 -9.23
N VAL A 5 2.20 5.70 -8.45
CA VAL A 5 3.56 5.17 -8.31
C VAL A 5 3.75 4.77 -6.85
N LEU A 6 4.22 3.55 -6.61
CA LEU A 6 4.58 3.08 -5.28
C LEU A 6 6.00 3.53 -4.90
N HIS A 7 6.18 3.83 -3.63
CA HIS A 7 7.52 4.02 -3.06
C HIS A 7 8.28 2.67 -3.09
N PRO A 8 9.60 2.65 -3.30
CA PRO A 8 10.39 1.41 -3.28
C PRO A 8 10.19 0.57 -2.01
N ASP A 9 10.14 1.22 -0.84
CA ASP A 9 9.89 0.50 0.43
C ASP A 9 8.50 -0.14 0.46
N ALA A 10 7.48 0.53 -0.09
CA ALA A 10 6.14 -0.03 -0.16
C ALA A 10 6.06 -1.20 -1.15
N LEU A 11 6.91 -1.22 -2.17
CA LEU A 11 7.03 -2.38 -3.06
C LEU A 11 7.68 -3.56 -2.31
N ALA A 12 8.72 -3.29 -1.53
CA ALA A 12 9.37 -4.31 -0.68
C ALA A 12 8.40 -4.88 0.37
N ASP A 13 7.56 -4.05 0.98
CA ASP A 13 6.51 -4.49 1.90
C ASP A 13 5.51 -5.45 1.21
N LEU A 14 5.14 -5.17 -0.05
CA LEU A 14 4.25 -6.04 -0.83
C LEU A 14 4.91 -7.38 -1.17
N ASP A 15 6.21 -7.36 -1.50
CA ASP A 15 6.99 -8.57 -1.75
C ASP A 15 7.07 -9.44 -0.47
N GLU A 16 7.33 -8.84 0.70
CA GLU A 16 7.36 -9.55 1.98
C GLU A 16 6.00 -10.18 2.33
N ILE A 17 4.90 -9.45 2.13
CA ILE A 17 3.53 -9.96 2.32
C ILE A 17 3.27 -11.15 1.40
N TRP A 18 3.65 -11.04 0.13
CA TRP A 18 3.45 -12.11 -0.84
C TRP A 18 4.26 -13.35 -0.46
N GLU A 19 5.54 -13.20 -0.13
CA GLU A 19 6.41 -14.30 0.29
C GLU A 19 5.87 -15.03 1.52
N PHE A 20 5.36 -14.27 2.51
CA PHE A 20 4.76 -14.85 3.71
C PHE A 20 3.54 -15.72 3.39
N ILE A 21 2.62 -15.26 2.54
CA ILE A 21 1.40 -15.99 2.19
C ILE A 21 1.72 -17.14 1.23
N ALA A 22 2.63 -16.93 0.28
CA ALA A 22 3.07 -17.92 -0.69
C ALA A 22 3.69 -19.16 -0.04
N GLY A 23 4.26 -19.01 1.16
CA GLY A 23 4.75 -20.13 1.97
C GLY A 23 3.67 -21.16 2.34
N ASP A 24 2.40 -20.76 2.37
CA ASP A 24 1.26 -21.63 2.67
C ASP A 24 0.35 -21.83 1.43
N ASN A 25 0.05 -20.76 0.69
CA ASN A 25 -0.84 -20.80 -0.46
C ASN A 25 -0.53 -19.72 -1.51
N LEU A 26 0.10 -20.14 -2.61
CA LEU A 26 0.45 -19.27 -3.74
C LEU A 26 -0.77 -18.56 -4.36
N THR A 27 -1.88 -19.27 -4.54
CA THR A 27 -3.10 -18.68 -5.11
C THR A 27 -3.67 -17.58 -4.21
N ALA A 28 -3.57 -17.75 -2.89
CA ALA A 28 -3.97 -16.72 -1.95
C ALA A 28 -3.03 -15.51 -1.98
N ALA A 29 -1.73 -15.74 -2.15
CA ALA A 29 -0.74 -14.66 -2.25
C ALA A 29 -1.00 -13.77 -3.47
N ASP A 30 -1.25 -14.37 -4.63
CA ASP A 30 -1.59 -13.64 -5.85
C ASP A 30 -2.90 -12.86 -5.71
N GLY A 31 -3.93 -13.48 -5.13
CA GLY A 31 -5.23 -12.83 -4.91
C GLY A 31 -5.15 -11.63 -3.95
N VAL A 32 -4.32 -11.73 -2.92
CA VAL A 32 -4.11 -10.62 -1.96
C VAL A 32 -3.39 -9.44 -2.62
N LEU A 33 -2.36 -9.70 -3.43
CA LEU A 33 -1.69 -8.63 -4.18
C LEU A 33 -2.66 -7.96 -5.16
N GLU A 34 -3.44 -8.73 -5.91
CA GLU A 34 -4.42 -8.20 -6.86
C GLU A 34 -5.44 -7.31 -6.16
N GLU A 35 -6.00 -7.74 -5.02
CA GLU A 35 -6.94 -6.94 -4.23
C GLU A 35 -6.33 -5.62 -3.74
N ILE A 36 -5.07 -5.64 -3.27
CA ILE A 36 -4.37 -4.42 -2.84
C ILE A 36 -4.21 -3.46 -4.03
N TYR A 37 -3.76 -3.95 -5.18
CA TYR A 37 -3.61 -3.13 -6.38
C TYR A 37 -4.93 -2.52 -6.84
N GLU A 38 -6.02 -3.30 -6.85
CA GLU A 38 -7.36 -2.80 -7.18
C GLU A 38 -7.79 -1.66 -6.25
N ARG A 39 -7.60 -1.82 -4.94
CA ARG A 39 -7.93 -0.78 -3.96
C ARG A 39 -7.10 0.48 -4.16
N LEU A 40 -5.80 0.34 -4.46
CA LEU A 40 -4.92 1.49 -4.75
C LEU A 40 -5.35 2.22 -6.03
N VAL A 41 -5.76 1.49 -7.07
CA VAL A 41 -6.34 2.08 -8.30
C VAL A 41 -7.61 2.87 -7.95
N LEU A 42 -8.49 2.34 -7.11
CA LEU A 42 -9.73 3.01 -6.69
C LEU A 42 -9.45 4.28 -5.86
N LEU A 43 -8.35 4.31 -5.10
CA LEU A 43 -7.96 5.46 -4.28
C LEU A 43 -7.18 6.53 -5.07
N SER A 44 -6.59 6.18 -6.23
CA SER A 44 -5.88 7.12 -7.12
C SER A 44 -6.64 8.43 -7.39
N PRO A 45 -7.94 8.44 -7.72
CA PRO A 45 -8.71 9.68 -7.90
C PRO A 45 -8.99 10.43 -6.58
N PHE A 46 -8.94 9.76 -5.42
CA PHE A 46 -9.25 10.32 -4.10
C PHE A 46 -7.99 10.67 -3.30
N ARG A 47 -7.14 11.54 -3.85
CA ARG A 47 -5.88 11.99 -3.21
C ARG A 47 -6.05 12.58 -1.79
N LYS A 48 -7.25 13.02 -1.42
CA LYS A 48 -7.56 13.60 -0.10
C LYS A 48 -8.02 12.57 0.96
N LEU A 49 -8.28 11.31 0.59
CA LEU A 49 -8.85 10.33 1.53
C LEU A 49 -7.79 9.72 2.47
N ALA A 50 -6.53 9.65 2.03
CA ALA A 50 -5.45 9.02 2.81
C ALA A 50 -4.87 9.92 3.93
N THR A 51 -5.12 11.22 3.89
CA THR A 51 -4.41 12.21 4.74
C THR A 51 -5.06 12.46 6.11
N ALA A 52 -6.23 11.90 6.39
CA ALA A 52 -6.96 12.15 7.64
C ALA A 52 -6.82 11.02 8.67
N ALA A 53 -6.24 9.87 8.31
CA ALA A 53 -6.00 8.80 9.26
C ALA A 53 -4.70 9.10 10.04
N PRO A 54 -4.75 9.27 11.38
CA PRO A 54 -3.53 9.35 12.17
C PRO A 54 -2.78 8.03 12.06
N ILE A 55 -1.66 8.04 11.34
CA ILE A 55 -0.70 6.94 11.32
C ILE A 55 -0.06 6.85 12.71
N LEU A 56 -0.33 5.76 13.43
CA LEU A 56 0.34 5.44 14.69
C LEU A 56 1.72 4.84 14.40
N LEU A 57 2.64 5.67 13.93
CA LEU A 57 4.07 5.37 14.03
C LEU A 57 4.47 5.54 15.49
N HIS A 58 4.58 4.44 16.23
CA HIS A 58 5.29 4.40 17.51
C HIS A 58 4.91 5.53 18.51
N GLY A 59 3.62 5.84 18.66
CA GLY A 59 3.16 6.79 19.68
C GLY A 59 3.58 8.25 19.48
N ARG A 60 3.96 8.67 18.26
CA ARG A 60 4.14 10.10 17.94
C ARG A 60 3.42 10.48 16.65
N PHE A 61 2.51 11.44 16.76
CA PHE A 61 1.87 12.09 15.64
C PHE A 61 2.92 12.81 14.79
N VAL A 62 3.15 12.35 13.57
CA VAL A 62 3.94 13.09 12.57
C VAL A 62 3.07 13.27 11.32
N PHE A 63 2.56 14.49 11.15
CA PHE A 63 2.06 14.95 9.87
C PHE A 63 3.27 15.22 8.97
N SER A 64 3.69 14.23 8.19
CA SER A 64 4.64 14.46 7.10
C SER A 64 3.83 14.72 5.82
N PRO A 65 3.91 15.92 5.20
CA PRO A 65 3.26 16.16 3.94
C PRO A 65 4.02 15.43 2.83
N CYS A 66 3.55 14.24 2.44
CA CYS A 66 4.00 13.61 1.21
C CYS A 66 3.61 14.48 0.01
N ARG A 67 4.57 15.28 -0.48
CA ARG A 67 4.51 15.88 -1.82
C ARG A 67 4.71 14.76 -2.84
N ILE A 68 3.59 14.32 -3.42
CA ILE A 68 3.61 13.48 -4.62
C ILE A 68 4.04 14.41 -5.78
N PHE A 69 5.28 14.26 -6.26
CA PHE A 69 5.74 14.83 -7.52
C PHE A 69 5.19 14.02 -8.70
#